data_AF-A0A9R1REK8-F1
#
_entry.id   AF-A0A9R1REK8-F1
#
_cell.length_a   1.000
_cell.length_b   1.000
_cell.length_c   1.000
_cell.angle_alpha   90.00
_cell.angle_beta   90.00
_cell.angle_gamma   90.00
#
_symmetry.space_group_name_H-M   'P 1'
#
loop_
_entity.id
_entity.type
_entity.pdbx_description
1 polymer ?
#
loop_
_entity_poly.entity_id
_entity_poly.type
_entity_poly.pdbx_seq_one_letter_code
_entity_poly.pdbx_strand_id
1 'polypeptide(L)'
;MMEWLEGLGVEMERSDMSFSVSTQSDGGSRGCEWGNGNGISSLLAQKTNILKPSFWRMVREILKFKNDALTYLEYHEHNTDVDCNETLGQFIQSHGYSLFFQEAYLIPVCAGLWPSSSQGVLSLSAFFVLSFFHNHDLLQVPSYILYML
;
A
#
# COMPACT_ATOMS: atom_id res chain seq x y z
N MET A 1 -4.08 -11.25 21.58
CA MET A 1 -4.37 -9.83 21.85
C MET A 1 -5.87 -9.58 21.94
N MET A 2 -6.66 -9.93 20.91
CA MET A 2 -8.13 -9.73 20.90
C MET A 2 -8.84 -10.46 22.05
N GLU A 3 -8.51 -11.74 22.31
CA GLU A 3 -9.09 -12.51 23.43
C GLU A 3 -8.80 -11.91 24.81
N TRP A 4 -7.67 -11.21 24.97
CA TRP A 4 -7.32 -10.53 26.21
C TRP A 4 -8.15 -9.26 26.42
N LEU A 5 -8.42 -8.50 25.35
CA LEU A 5 -9.27 -7.31 25.38
C LEU A 5 -10.74 -7.68 25.60
N GLU A 6 -11.21 -8.77 24.99
CA GLU A 6 -12.54 -9.33 25.25
C GLU A 6 -12.70 -9.77 26.70
N GLY A 7 -11.67 -10.41 27.28
CA GLY A 7 -11.65 -10.80 28.70
C GLY A 7 -11.69 -9.62 29.69
N LEU A 8 -11.31 -8.43 29.25
CA LEU A 8 -11.41 -7.18 30.02
C LEU A 8 -12.76 -6.46 29.83
N GLY A 9 -13.65 -6.98 28.98
CA GLY A 9 -14.94 -6.36 28.68
C GLY A 9 -14.83 -5.04 27.91
N VAL A 10 -13.74 -4.85 27.16
CA VAL A 10 -13.55 -3.64 26.34
C VAL A 10 -14.37 -3.78 25.06
N GLU A 11 -15.28 -2.84 24.81
CA GLU A 11 -16.02 -2.77 23.54
C GLU A 11 -15.05 -2.45 22.39
N MET A 12 -15.06 -3.31 21.37
CA MET A 12 -14.19 -3.21 20.19
C MET A 12 -15.02 -2.73 19.00
N GLU A 13 -14.56 -1.66 18.36
CA GLU A 13 -15.16 -1.12 17.13
C GLU A 13 -14.27 -1.39 15.92
N ARG A 14 -14.89 -1.65 14.78
CA ARG A 14 -14.14 -1.79 13.52
C ARG A 14 -13.74 -0.42 13.00
N SER A 15 -12.43 -0.17 12.93
CA SER A 15 -11.90 1.04 12.31
C SER A 15 -11.86 0.89 10.79
N ASP A 16 -12.42 1.87 10.08
CA ASP A 16 -12.18 2.06 8.64
C ASP A 16 -10.81 2.73 8.46
N MET A 17 -9.84 2.04 7.84
CA MET A 17 -8.51 2.58 7.52
C MET A 17 -8.38 2.98 6.05
N SER A 18 -9.47 3.47 5.46
CA SER A 18 -9.44 4.04 4.12
C SER A 18 -8.53 5.28 4.06
N PHE A 19 -7.88 5.45 2.91
CA PHE A 19 -7.04 6.61 2.62
C PHE A 19 -7.33 7.15 1.21
N SER A 20 -6.95 8.40 1.00
CA SER A 20 -7.00 9.06 -0.31
C SER A 20 -5.67 9.76 -0.58
N VAL A 21 -5.18 9.64 -1.79
CA VAL A 21 -3.97 10.30 -2.28
C VAL A 21 -4.38 11.37 -3.29
N SER A 22 -3.82 12.56 -3.13
CA SER A 22 -3.95 13.66 -4.08
C SER A 22 -2.55 14.18 -4.41
N THR A 23 -2.06 13.89 -5.62
CA THR A 23 -0.77 14.42 -6.09
C THR A 23 -0.98 15.69 -6.90
N GLN A 24 -0.22 16.74 -6.57
CA GLN A 24 -0.26 18.00 -7.32
C GLN A 24 0.50 17.87 -8.64
N SER A 25 0.02 18.60 -9.65
CA SER A 25 0.62 18.69 -10.97
C SER A 25 1.79 19.67 -10.94
N ASP A 26 3.03 19.19 -11.09
CA ASP A 26 4.16 20.07 -11.38
C ASP A 26 4.59 19.90 -12.84
N GLY A 27 4.70 21.00 -13.58
CA GLY A 27 5.26 20.99 -14.94
C GLY A 27 4.46 20.29 -16.05
N GLY A 28 3.12 20.23 -15.96
CA GLY A 28 2.24 19.84 -17.09
C GLY A 28 1.73 18.39 -17.11
N SER A 29 2.13 17.57 -16.14
CA SER A 29 1.55 16.23 -15.91
C SER A 29 0.33 16.34 -15.00
N ARG A 30 -0.89 16.10 -15.51
CA ARG A 30 -2.12 16.18 -14.69
C ARG A 30 -1.96 15.33 -13.43
N GLY A 31 -2.14 15.97 -12.26
CA GLY A 31 -2.15 15.34 -10.94
C GLY A 31 -3.08 14.12 -10.87
N CYS A 32 -2.83 13.26 -9.89
CA CYS A 32 -3.55 12.01 -9.68
C CYS A 32 -4.27 12.04 -8.33
N GLU A 33 -5.60 12.02 -8.38
CA GLU A 33 -6.44 11.84 -7.20
C GLU A 33 -7.12 10.47 -7.23
N TRP A 34 -6.97 9.71 -6.16
CA TRP A 34 -7.63 8.41 -5.97
C TRP A 34 -7.66 8.02 -4.49
N GLY A 35 -8.57 7.12 -4.11
CA GLY A 35 -8.64 6.59 -2.75
C GLY A 35 -9.13 5.15 -2.67
N ASN A 36 -8.92 4.54 -1.50
CA ASN A 36 -9.29 3.17 -1.16
C ASN A 36 -10.69 3.08 -0.51
N GLY A 37 -11.22 4.15 0.11
CA GLY A 37 -12.52 4.10 0.79
C GLY A 37 -13.74 3.97 -0.14
N ASN A 38 -14.92 3.65 0.39
CA ASN A 38 -16.23 3.89 -0.26
C ASN A 38 -16.42 3.46 -1.73
N GLY A 39 -15.87 2.32 -2.16
CA GLY A 39 -16.23 1.72 -3.45
C GLY A 39 -15.48 2.30 -4.66
N ILE A 40 -15.95 1.91 -5.86
CA ILE A 40 -15.35 2.30 -7.16
C ILE A 40 -15.23 3.83 -7.30
N SER A 41 -16.17 4.58 -6.73
CA SER A 41 -16.21 6.04 -6.81
C SER A 41 -14.98 6.73 -6.21
N SER A 42 -14.33 6.15 -5.20
CA SER A 42 -13.14 6.75 -4.60
C SER A 42 -11.87 6.45 -5.38
N LEU A 43 -11.77 5.27 -6.01
CA LEU A 43 -10.71 5.03 -7.00
C LEU A 43 -10.85 5.94 -8.22
N LEU A 44 -12.09 6.27 -8.55
CA LEU A 44 -12.47 7.12 -9.68
C LEU A 44 -12.70 8.58 -9.28
N ALA A 45 -12.17 9.03 -8.13
CA ALA A 45 -12.28 10.41 -7.66
C ALA A 45 -12.01 11.40 -8.80
N GLN A 46 -11.04 11.07 -9.65
CA GLN A 46 -10.80 11.73 -10.92
C GLN A 46 -11.11 10.80 -12.12
N LYS A 47 -12.29 10.96 -12.74
CA LYS A 47 -12.74 10.17 -13.91
C LYS A 47 -11.76 10.10 -15.08
N THR A 48 -10.88 11.10 -15.21
CA THR A 48 -9.84 11.09 -16.27
C THR A 48 -8.72 10.07 -16.03
N ASN A 49 -8.56 9.54 -14.82
CA ASN A 49 -7.59 8.49 -14.52
C ASN A 49 -7.94 7.15 -15.18
N ILE A 50 -9.24 6.88 -15.43
CA ILE A 50 -9.72 5.71 -16.19
C ILE A 50 -9.10 5.66 -17.59
N LEU A 51 -8.82 6.81 -18.19
CA LEU A 51 -8.27 6.89 -19.54
C LEU A 51 -6.75 6.83 -19.57
N LYS A 52 -6.07 6.77 -18.41
CA LYS A 52 -4.60 6.75 -18.32
C LYS A 52 -4.10 5.31 -18.17
N PRO A 53 -3.32 4.78 -19.14
CA PRO A 53 -2.73 3.44 -19.03
C PRO A 53 -1.82 3.27 -17.81
N SER A 54 -1.14 4.34 -17.38
CA SER A 54 -0.31 4.36 -16.18
C SER A 54 -1.10 4.12 -14.89
N PHE A 55 -2.36 4.58 -14.83
CA PHE A 55 -3.24 4.34 -13.69
C PHE A 55 -3.60 2.86 -13.57
N TRP A 56 -4.02 2.23 -14.66
CA TRP A 56 -4.31 0.79 -14.67
C TRP A 56 -3.09 -0.07 -14.38
N ARG A 57 -1.90 0.36 -14.86
CA ARG A 57 -0.64 -0.28 -14.48
C ARG A 57 -0.43 -0.22 -12.96
N MET A 58 -0.62 0.95 -12.34
CA MET A 58 -0.53 1.10 -10.89
C MET A 58 -1.52 0.19 -10.17
N VAL A 59 -2.78 0.11 -10.63
CA VAL A 59 -3.79 -0.78 -10.01
C VAL A 59 -3.34 -2.25 -10.07
N ARG A 60 -2.80 -2.71 -11.20
CA ARG A 60 -2.23 -4.06 -11.31
C ARG A 60 -1.00 -4.24 -10.41
N GLU A 61 -0.16 -3.22 -10.30
CA GLU A 61 1.00 -3.20 -9.41
C GLU A 61 0.58 -3.25 -7.93
N ILE A 62 -0.54 -2.65 -7.51
CA ILE A 62 -1.09 -2.78 -6.15
C ILE A 62 -1.48 -4.24 -5.85
N LEU A 63 -2.16 -4.91 -6.79
CA LEU A 63 -2.51 -6.33 -6.63
C LEU A 63 -1.29 -7.23 -6.61
N LYS A 64 -0.29 -6.94 -7.45
CA LYS A 64 0.99 -7.64 -7.44
C LYS A 64 1.71 -7.44 -6.10
N PHE A 65 1.75 -6.20 -5.60
CA PHE A 65 2.38 -5.83 -4.33
C PHE A 65 1.80 -6.60 -3.15
N LYS A 66 0.48 -6.78 -3.11
CA LYS A 66 -0.17 -7.65 -2.13
C LYS A 66 0.44 -9.06 -2.14
N ASN A 67 0.50 -9.70 -3.30
CA ASN A 67 0.95 -11.09 -3.41
C ASN A 67 2.44 -11.22 -3.10
N ASP A 68 3.25 -10.29 -3.62
CA ASP A 68 4.70 -10.26 -3.36
C ASP A 68 4.98 -10.04 -1.87
N ALA A 69 4.22 -9.16 -1.20
CA ALA A 69 4.34 -8.92 0.23
C ALA A 69 4.01 -10.15 1.08
N LEU A 70 2.92 -10.86 0.75
CA LEU A 70 2.54 -12.08 1.48
C LEU A 70 3.59 -13.18 1.30
N THR A 71 4.08 -13.36 0.08
CA THR A 71 5.15 -14.33 -0.22
C THR A 71 6.44 -13.99 0.53
N TYR A 72 6.78 -12.70 0.60
CA TYR A 72 7.94 -12.22 1.34
C TYR A 72 7.84 -12.55 2.84
N LEU A 73 6.69 -12.26 3.45
CA LEU A 73 6.47 -12.52 4.88
C LEU A 73 6.47 -14.02 5.18
N GLU A 74 5.82 -14.84 4.36
CA GLU A 74 5.82 -16.29 4.49
C GLU A 74 7.24 -16.85 4.42
N TYR A 75 8.08 -16.35 3.51
CA TYR A 75 9.49 -16.75 3.42
C TYR A 75 10.27 -16.41 4.70
N HIS A 76 10.08 -15.20 5.26
CA HIS A 76 10.76 -14.77 6.48
C HIS A 76 10.27 -15.50 7.74
N GLU A 77 8.99 -15.87 7.82
CA GLU A 77 8.47 -16.68 8.93
C GLU A 77 9.09 -18.08 8.97
N HIS A 78 9.33 -18.69 7.81
CA HIS A 78 9.94 -20.03 7.72
C HIS A 78 11.46 -20.04 7.80
N ASN A 79 12.12 -18.87 7.72
CA ASN A 79 13.58 -18.75 7.68
C ASN A 79 14.07 -17.66 8.65
N THR A 80 13.95 -17.93 9.95
CA THR A 80 14.31 -16.99 11.03
C THR A 80 15.78 -16.57 11.07
N ASP A 81 16.68 -17.29 10.39
CA ASP A 81 18.11 -16.96 10.27
C ASP A 81 18.42 -15.98 9.11
N VAL A 82 17.42 -15.60 8.31
CA VAL A 82 17.61 -14.66 7.19
C VAL A 82 17.64 -13.22 7.71
N ASP A 83 18.69 -12.51 7.31
CA ASP A 83 18.88 -11.10 7.64
C ASP A 83 17.77 -10.23 7.04
N CYS A 84 17.09 -9.44 7.88
CA CYS A 84 15.98 -8.55 7.51
C CYS A 84 16.45 -7.15 7.07
N ASN A 85 17.67 -7.08 6.53
CA ASN A 85 18.35 -5.84 6.13
C ASN A 85 17.95 -5.33 4.73
N GLU A 86 17.10 -6.05 3.99
CA GLU A 86 16.56 -5.54 2.73
C GLU A 86 15.71 -4.28 2.99
N THR A 87 16.04 -3.21 2.29
CA THR A 87 15.26 -1.97 2.34
C THR A 87 14.05 -2.05 1.42
N LEU A 88 13.01 -1.27 1.71
CA LEU A 88 11.82 -1.18 0.86
C LEU A 88 12.18 -0.78 -0.58
N GLY A 89 13.16 0.12 -0.75
CA GLY A 89 13.67 0.49 -2.08
C GLY A 89 14.27 -0.69 -2.85
N GLN A 90 15.03 -1.56 -2.18
CA GLN A 90 15.60 -2.77 -2.79
C GLN A 90 14.49 -3.76 -3.17
N PHE A 91 13.52 -3.99 -2.27
CA PHE A 91 12.37 -4.85 -2.54
C PHE A 91 11.58 -4.36 -3.77
N ILE A 92 11.33 -3.06 -3.86
CA ILE A 92 10.59 -2.47 -4.97
C ILE A 92 11.37 -2.56 -6.29
N GLN A 93 12.68 -2.35 -6.23
CA GLN A 93 13.56 -2.46 -7.40
C GLN A 93 13.64 -3.90 -7.92
N SER A 94 13.79 -4.88 -7.02
CA SER A 94 13.93 -6.30 -7.38
C SER A 94 12.67 -6.86 -8.05
N HIS A 95 11.50 -6.39 -7.64
CA HIS A 95 10.21 -6.78 -8.22
C HIS A 95 9.78 -5.91 -9.42
N GLY A 96 10.53 -4.87 -9.79
CA GLY A 96 10.29 -4.10 -11.01
C GLY A 96 9.05 -3.20 -10.98
N TYR A 97 8.71 -2.65 -9.81
CA TYR A 97 7.59 -1.71 -9.66
C TYR A 97 7.86 -0.38 -10.36
N SER A 98 6.84 0.18 -11.03
CA SER A 98 6.98 1.47 -11.71
C SER A 98 7.21 2.64 -10.74
N LEU A 99 7.89 3.68 -11.24
CA LEU A 99 8.03 4.94 -10.50
C LEU A 99 6.65 5.54 -10.16
N PHE A 100 5.68 5.42 -11.07
CA PHE A 100 4.34 5.91 -10.85
C PHE A 100 3.64 5.20 -9.68
N PHE A 101 3.81 3.88 -9.52
CA PHE A 101 3.34 3.16 -8.33
C PHE A 101 4.02 3.65 -7.05
N GLN A 102 5.33 3.88 -7.09
CA GLN A 102 6.06 4.39 -5.91
C GLN A 102 5.55 5.76 -5.49
N GLU A 103 5.45 6.71 -6.42
CA GLU A 103 5.10 8.10 -6.16
C GLU A 103 3.60 8.31 -5.89
N ALA A 104 2.73 7.56 -6.55
CA ALA A 104 1.27 7.75 -6.46
C ALA A 104 0.59 6.80 -5.47
N TYR A 105 1.25 5.73 -5.03
CA TYR A 105 0.71 4.76 -4.07
C TYR A 105 1.60 4.61 -2.84
N LEU A 106 2.80 4.04 -3.02
CA LEU A 106 3.57 3.53 -1.89
C LEU A 106 4.08 4.63 -0.96
N ILE A 107 4.75 5.64 -1.53
CA ILE A 107 5.34 6.75 -0.76
C ILE A 107 4.25 7.54 -0.02
N PRO A 108 3.14 7.97 -0.65
CA PRO A 108 2.06 8.67 0.06
C PRO A 108 1.46 7.87 1.21
N VAL A 109 1.22 6.56 1.02
CA VAL A 109 0.67 5.69 2.08
C VAL A 109 1.65 5.62 3.25
N CYS A 110 2.91 5.30 2.99
CA CYS A 110 3.93 5.21 4.04
C CYS A 110 4.17 6.56 4.74
N ALA A 111 4.21 7.66 3.99
CA ALA A 111 4.39 9.00 4.56
C ALA A 111 3.21 9.46 5.43
N GLY A 112 2.01 8.91 5.19
CA GLY A 112 0.85 9.11 6.07
C GLY A 112 0.94 8.32 7.39
N LEU A 113 1.70 7.23 7.42
CA LEU A 113 1.84 6.33 8.57
C LEU A 113 3.03 6.67 9.47
N TRP A 114 4.17 7.03 8.86
CA TRP A 114 5.40 7.30 9.58
C TRP A 114 5.89 8.73 9.36
N PRO A 115 6.45 9.38 10.39
CA PRO A 115 7.12 10.67 10.27
C PRO A 115 8.46 10.47 9.54
N SER A 116 8.40 10.26 8.23
CA SER A 116 9.55 10.08 7.35
C SER A 116 9.41 11.01 6.14
N SER A 117 10.53 11.53 5.65
CA SER A 117 10.53 12.22 4.35
C SER A 117 10.17 11.22 3.25
N SER A 118 9.65 11.71 2.12
CA SER A 118 9.35 10.86 0.95
C SER A 118 10.56 10.01 0.51
N GLN A 119 11.77 10.55 0.64
CA GLN A 119 13.02 9.85 0.37
C GLN A 119 13.39 8.82 1.46
N GLY A 120 13.03 9.09 2.73
CA GLY A 120 13.29 8.18 3.85
C GLY A 120 12.45 6.91 3.83
N VAL A 121 11.25 6.96 3.25
CA VAL A 121 10.35 5.80 3.15
C VAL A 121 11.02 4.60 2.48
N LEU A 122 11.77 4.81 1.39
CA LEU A 122 12.43 3.72 0.67
C LEU A 122 13.64 3.15 1.42
N SER A 123 14.15 3.85 2.43
CA SER A 123 15.24 3.38 3.29
C SER A 123 14.76 2.54 4.48
N LEU A 124 13.44 2.49 4.73
CA LEU A 124 12.88 1.64 5.77
C LEU A 124 13.10 0.15 5.44
N SER A 125 13.17 -0.70 6.47
CA SER A 125 13.22 -2.16 6.27
C SER A 125 11.95 -2.63 5.55
N ALA A 126 12.13 -3.44 4.50
CA ALA A 126 11.02 -4.05 3.78
C ALA A 126 10.18 -4.91 4.73
N PHE A 127 10.81 -5.75 5.55
CA PHE A 127 10.13 -6.56 6.56
C PHE A 127 9.24 -5.75 7.48
N PHE A 128 9.74 -4.61 8.00
CA PHE A 128 8.96 -3.73 8.86
C PHE A 128 7.71 -3.18 8.17
N VAL A 129 7.88 -2.62 6.97
CA VAL A 129 6.78 -1.98 6.22
C VAL A 129 5.74 -3.02 5.78
N LEU A 130 6.19 -4.15 5.24
CA LEU A 130 5.30 -5.21 4.76
C LEU A 130 4.54 -5.87 5.91
N SER A 131 5.20 -6.13 7.05
CA SER A 131 4.55 -6.65 8.26
C SER A 131 3.49 -5.68 8.77
N PHE A 132 3.78 -4.37 8.77
CA PHE A 132 2.80 -3.37 9.15
C PHE A 132 1.58 -3.40 8.22
N PHE A 133 1.80 -3.44 6.90
CA PHE A 133 0.71 -3.47 5.93
C PHE A 133 -0.15 -4.73 6.08
N HIS A 134 0.46 -5.87 6.40
CA HIS A 134 -0.24 -7.12 6.67
C HIS A 134 -1.07 -7.04 7.95
N ASN A 135 -0.47 -6.59 9.06
CA ASN A 135 -1.13 -6.53 10.37
C ASN A 135 -2.26 -5.48 10.45
N HIS A 136 -2.25 -4.49 9.57
CA HIS A 136 -3.25 -3.41 9.51
C HIS A 136 -4.23 -3.58 8.34
N ASP A 137 -4.28 -4.75 7.69
CA ASP A 137 -5.16 -5.03 6.56
C ASP A 137 -5.02 -4.07 5.36
N LEU A 138 -3.91 -3.32 5.28
CA LEU A 138 -3.62 -2.38 4.18
C LEU A 138 -3.28 -3.11 2.87
N LEU A 139 -2.99 -4.41 2.95
CA LEU A 139 -2.86 -5.29 1.79
C LEU A 139 -4.23 -5.76 1.24
N GLN A 140 -5.33 -5.48 1.95
CA GLN A 140 -6.66 -5.82 1.45
C GLN A 140 -7.06 -4.85 0.34
N VAL A 141 -6.85 -5.30 -0.89
CA VAL A 141 -7.36 -4.61 -2.06
C VAL A 141 -8.88 -4.78 -2.08
N PRO A 142 -9.66 -3.67 -2.11
CA PRO A 142 -11.11 -3.76 -2.08
C PRO A 142 -11.66 -4.61 -3.22
N SER A 143 -12.67 -5.45 -2.94
CA SER A 143 -13.17 -6.46 -3.88
C SER A 143 -13.61 -5.89 -5.23
N TYR A 144 -14.07 -4.65 -5.27
CA TYR A 144 -14.49 -3.97 -6.50
C TYR A 144 -13.35 -3.65 -7.49
N ILE A 145 -12.09 -3.63 -7.04
CA ILE A 145 -10.93 -3.48 -7.93
C ILE A 145 -10.75 -4.71 -8.81
N LEU A 146 -10.99 -5.90 -8.23
CA LEU A 146 -10.89 -7.17 -8.93
C LEU A 146 -11.95 -7.30 -10.04
N TYR A 147 -13.13 -6.69 -9.87
CA TYR A 147 -14.19 -6.70 -10.89
C TYR A 147 -13.96 -5.72 -12.05
N MET A 148 -12.93 -4.86 -11.99
CA MET A 148 -12.61 -3.87 -13.02
C MET A 148 -11.44 -4.28 -13.94
N LEU A 149 -10.76 -5.40 -13.65
CA LEU A 149 -9.62 -5.93 -14.40
C LEU A 149 -9.99 -7.18 -15.17
#